data_AF-A0A376LHE2-F1
#
_entry.id   AF-A0A376LHE2-F1
#
_cell.length_a   1.000
_cell.length_b   1.000
_cell.length_c   1.000
_cell.angle_alpha   90.00
_cell.angle_beta   90.00
_cell.angle_gamma   90.00
#
_symmetry.space_group_name_H-M   'P 1'
#
loop_
_entity.id
_entity.type
_entity.pdbx_description
1 polymer ?
#
loop_
_entity_poly.entity_id
_entity_poly.type
_entity_poly.pdbx_seq_one_letter_code
_entity_poly.pdbx_strand_id
1 'polypeptide(L)' 'MYLRIAPELYLKRLVVGGFERVFEINRNFRNEGISVRHNPEFTMMELYMAYADYHDLIELTESLFRTLAQEVLGYH' A
#
# COMPACT_ATOMS: atom_id res chain seq x y z
N MET A 1 4.55 23.46 5.79
CA MET A 1 4.46 21.97 5.77
C MET A 1 3.21 21.57 5.01
N TYR A 2 3.16 20.34 4.49
CA TYR A 2 1.99 19.77 3.80
C TYR A 2 1.68 18.39 4.39
N LEU A 3 0.40 18.05 4.48
CA LEU A 3 -0.01 16.67 4.72
C LEU A 3 0.31 15.83 3.47
N ARG A 4 0.79 14.60 3.66
CA ARG A 4 1.27 13.76 2.55
C ARG A 4 0.11 13.21 1.71
N ILE A 5 0.33 13.15 0.40
CA ILE A 5 -0.57 12.48 -0.56
C ILE A 5 -0.22 11.00 -0.74
N ALA A 6 1.03 10.62 -0.47
CA ALA A 6 1.57 9.26 -0.47
C ALA A 6 2.94 9.21 0.28
N PRO A 7 3.33 8.06 0.86
CA PRO A 7 4.66 7.84 1.45
C PRO A 7 5.76 7.38 0.47
N GLU A 8 5.44 7.05 -0.79
CA GLU A 8 6.35 6.57 -1.87
C GLU A 8 7.83 7.01 -1.73
N LEU A 9 8.09 8.31 -1.76
CA LEU A 9 9.47 8.83 -1.81
C LEU A 9 10.27 8.49 -0.55
N TYR A 10 9.61 8.40 0.61
CA TYR A 10 10.26 8.03 1.87
C TYR A 10 10.52 6.52 1.93
N LEU A 11 9.56 5.70 1.50
CA LEU A 11 9.73 4.25 1.48
C LEU A 11 10.84 3.84 0.50
N LYS A 12 10.92 4.44 -0.69
CA LYS A 12 12.04 4.21 -1.63
C LYS A 12 13.39 4.62 -1.04
N ARG A 13 13.47 5.68 -0.23
CA ARG A 13 14.70 6.06 0.46
C ARG A 13 15.14 5.01 1.49
N LEU A 14 14.20 4.34 2.17
CA LEU A 14 14.52 3.23 3.06
C LEU A 14 15.09 2.04 2.28
N VAL A 15 14.53 1.74 1.11
CA VAL A 15 15.07 0.72 0.20
C VAL A 15 16.50 1.05 -0.23
N VAL A 16 16.77 2.31 -0.64
CA VAL A 16 18.13 2.78 -0.93
C VAL A 16 19.05 2.64 0.31
N GLY A 17 18.50 2.85 1.51
CA GLY A 17 19.21 2.66 2.78
C GLY A 17 19.44 1.20 3.19
N GLY A 18 19.03 0.23 2.37
CA GLY A 18 19.24 -1.21 2.61
C GLY A 18 18.05 -1.95 3.22
N PHE A 19 16.92 -1.29 3.47
CA PHE A 19 15.69 -1.97 3.87
C PHE A 19 14.98 -2.54 2.64
N GLU A 20 15.35 -3.76 2.27
CA GLU A 20 14.91 -4.40 1.01
C GLU A 20 13.41 -4.69 0.92
N ARG A 21 12.71 -4.79 2.06
CA ARG A 21 11.26 -5.04 2.09
C ARG A 21 10.62 -4.14 3.15
N VAL A 22 9.88 -3.14 2.72
CA VAL A 22 9.21 -2.17 3.60
C VAL A 22 7.75 -2.03 3.21
N PHE A 23 6.90 -1.76 4.19
CA PHE A 23 5.52 -1.37 3.97
C PHE A 23 5.07 -0.35 5.01
N GLU A 24 4.05 0.44 4.67
CA GLU A 24 3.36 1.32 5.61
C GLU A 24 1.84 1.19 5.42
N ILE A 25 1.09 1.15 6.54
CA ILE A 25 -0.37 1.28 6.58
C ILE A 25 -0.71 2.51 7.40
N ASN A 26 -1.15 3.58 6.76
CA ASN A 26 -1.39 4.85 7.45
C ASN A 26 -2.25 5.82 6.60
N ARG A 27 -2.54 7.02 7.12
CA ARG A 27 -3.35 8.05 6.47
C ARG A 27 -2.57 8.77 5.37
N ASN A 28 -3.26 8.97 4.25
CA ASN A 28 -2.94 9.93 3.20
C ASN A 28 -4.04 10.99 3.14
N PHE A 29 -3.67 12.21 2.74
CA PHE A 29 -4.55 13.36 2.71
C PHE A 29 -4.56 13.96 1.32
N ARG A 30 -5.74 14.13 0.73
CA ARG A 30 -5.92 14.74 -0.59
C ARG A 30 -6.99 15.81 -0.51
N ASN A 31 -6.63 17.03 -0.91
CA ASN A 31 -7.54 18.17 -0.92
C ASN A 31 -8.41 18.13 -2.18
N GLU A 32 -9.29 17.13 -2.24
CA GLU A 32 -10.20 16.82 -3.35
C GLU A 32 -11.66 16.81 -2.86
N GLY A 33 -12.62 16.79 -3.78
CA GLY A 33 -14.05 16.74 -3.45
C GLY A 33 -14.48 15.40 -2.85
N ILE A 34 -15.44 15.44 -1.93
CA ILE A 34 -16.00 14.24 -1.29
C ILE A 34 -16.92 13.51 -2.27
N SER A 35 -16.82 12.17 -2.32
CA SER A 35 -17.80 11.33 -3.01
C SER A 35 -17.98 9.99 -2.31
N VAL A 36 -18.87 9.15 -2.81
CA VAL A 36 -19.08 7.77 -2.31
C VAL A 36 -17.80 6.91 -2.36
N ARG A 37 -16.75 7.34 -3.05
CA ARG A 37 -15.43 6.67 -3.12
C ARG A 37 -14.25 7.55 -2.71
N HIS A 38 -14.46 8.82 -2.37
CA HIS A 38 -13.37 9.76 -2.06
C HIS A 38 -13.61 10.43 -0.71
N ASN A 39 -12.69 10.17 0.23
CA ASN A 39 -12.61 10.87 1.51
C ASN A 39 -11.30 11.68 1.57
N PRO A 40 -11.30 12.92 2.09
CA PRO A 40 -10.10 13.77 2.12
C PRO A 40 -8.95 13.19 2.94
N GLU A 41 -9.24 12.29 3.86
CA GLU A 41 -8.27 11.39 4.48
C GLU A 41 -8.64 9.93 4.20
N PHE A 42 -7.68 9.07 3.90
CA PHE A 42 -7.96 7.64 3.73
C PHE A 42 -6.76 6.81 4.13
N THR A 43 -7.01 5.55 4.51
CA THR A 43 -5.93 4.60 4.82
C THR A 43 -5.45 3.96 3.54
N MET A 44 -4.13 3.91 3.35
CA MET A 44 -3.50 3.22 2.24
C MET A 44 -2.42 2.28 2.78
N MET A 45 -2.29 1.11 2.16
CA MET A 45 -1.11 0.27 2.29
C MET A 45 -0.20 0.54 1.09
N GLU A 46 1.05 0.88 1.35
CA GLU A 46 2.09 0.96 0.32
C GLU A 46 3.25 0.05 0.71
N LEU A 47 3.77 -0.73 -0.25
CA LEU A 47 4.88 -1.66 -0.02
C LEU A 47 5.93 -1.51 -1.12
N TYR A 48 7.18 -1.78 -0.76
CA TYR A 48 8.31 -1.86 -1.68
C TYR A 48 9.11 -3.12 -1.41
N MET A 49 9.50 -3.81 -2.49
CA MET A 49 10.31 -5.02 -2.47
C MET A 49 11.47 -4.84 -3.45
N ALA A 50 12.70 -4.83 -2.95
CA ALA A 50 13.90 -4.80 -3.78
C ALA A 50 14.02 -6.09 -4.60
N TYR A 51 14.59 -5.98 -5.79
CA TYR A 51 14.78 -7.08 -6.75
C TYR A 51 13.49 -7.78 -7.23
N ALA A 52 12.33 -7.14 -7.02
CA ALA A 52 11.05 -7.57 -7.56
C ALA A 52 10.64 -6.68 -8.72
N ASP A 53 9.94 -7.26 -9.69
CA ASP A 53 9.24 -6.52 -10.73
C ASP A 53 7.72 -6.54 -10.49
N TYR A 54 6.94 -6.04 -11.44
CA TYR A 54 5.49 -5.97 -11.28
C TYR A 54 4.81 -7.34 -11.34
N HIS A 55 5.41 -8.37 -11.92
CA HIS A 55 4.86 -9.73 -11.94
C HIS A 55 4.85 -10.32 -10.54
N ASP A 56 5.93 -10.12 -9.77
CA ASP A 56 5.98 -10.52 -8.35
C ASP A 56 4.87 -9.83 -7.54
N LEU A 57 4.57 -8.56 -7.87
CA LEU A 57 3.50 -7.81 -7.23
C LEU A 57 2.10 -8.28 -7.63
N ILE A 58 1.91 -8.77 -8.86
CA ILE A 58 0.66 -9.40 -9.31
C ILE A 58 0.42 -10.67 -8.47
N GLU A 59 1.40 -11.56 -8.40
CA GLU A 59 1.30 -12.80 -7.62
C GLU A 59 1.03 -12.53 -6.13
N LEU A 60 1.76 -11.58 -5.55
CA LEU A 60 1.56 -11.16 -4.16
C LEU A 60 0.14 -10.62 -3.93
N THR A 61 -0.37 -9.79 -4.83
CA THR A 61 -1.71 -9.20 -4.71
C THR A 61 -2.79 -10.27 -4.80
N GLU A 62 -2.70 -11.19 -5.75
CA GLU A 62 -3.64 -12.30 -5.87
C GLU A 62 -3.64 -13.21 -4.63
N SER A 63 -2.45 -13.54 -4.14
CA SER A 63 -2.28 -14.32 -2.92
C SER A 63 -2.89 -13.61 -1.70
N LEU A 64 -2.60 -12.31 -1.54
CA LEU A 64 -3.11 -11.50 -0.43
C LEU A 64 -4.64 -11.52 -0.37
N PHE A 65 -5.33 -11.23 -1.47
CA PHE A 65 -6.79 -11.20 -1.49
C PHE A 65 -7.40 -12.59 -1.29
N ARG A 66 -6.82 -13.64 -1.87
CA ARG A 66 -7.25 -15.03 -1.65
C ARG A 66 -7.13 -15.43 -0.18
N THR A 67 -5.99 -15.15 0.45
CA THR A 67 -5.78 -15.42 1.87
C THR A 67 -6.75 -14.60 2.72
N LEU A 68 -6.94 -13.31 2.46
CA LEU A 68 -7.89 -12.50 3.22
C LEU A 68 -9.33 -13.01 3.09
N ALA A 69 -9.77 -13.38 1.90
CA ALA A 69 -11.11 -13.94 1.71
C ALA A 69 -11.29 -15.26 2.47
N GLN A 70 -10.30 -16.16 2.43
CA GLN A 70 -10.32 -17.43 3.16
C GLN A 70 -10.35 -17.19 4.67
N GLU A 71 -9.43 -16.38 5.19
CA GLU A 71 -9.21 -16.20 6.63
C GLU A 71 -10.29 -15.35 7.30
N VAL A 72 -10.81 -14.34 6.60
CA VAL A 72 -11.80 -13.41 7.17
C VAL A 72 -13.23 -13.89 6.96
N LEU A 73 -13.53 -14.51 5.81
CA LEU A 73 -14.91 -14.90 5.45
C LEU A 73 -15.15 -16.42 5.50
N GLY A 74 -14.11 -17.25 5.56
CA GLY A 74 -14.23 -18.70 5.71
C GLY A 74 -14.67 -19.45 4.44
N TYR A 75 -14.48 -18.88 3.25
CA TYR A 75 -14.79 -19.55 1.98
C TYR A 75 -13.87 -20.74 1.76
N HIS A 76 -14.36 -21.97 1.93
CA HIS A 76 -13.66 -23.21 1.54
C HIS A 76 -13.80 -23.51 0.05
#